data_AF-A0A7Z9KUN7-F1
#
_entry.id   AF-A0A7Z9KUN7-F1
#
_cell.length_a   1.000
_cell.length_b   1.000
_cell.length_c   1.000
_cell.angle_alpha   90.00
_cell.angle_beta   90.00
_cell.angle_gamma   90.00
#
_symmetry.space_group_name_H-M   'P 1'
#
loop_
_entity.id
_entity.type
_entity.pdbx_description
1 polymer ?
#
loop_
_entity_poly.entity_id
_entity_poly.type
_entity_poly.pdbx_seq_one_letter_code
_entity_poly.pdbx_strand_id
1 'polypeptide(L)' 'MDDEVYPNADELCDGKDNNCNITIDEGFPDSDDDELADCVDDNDDNDVDLDDDDCAPTDPLINSEAEELC' A
#
# COMPACT_ATOMS: atom_id res chain seq x y z
N MET A 1 18.12 18.57 6.88
CA MET A 1 18.30 17.99 5.54
C MET A 1 17.72 16.63 5.70
N ASP A 2 16.66 16.37 4.95
CA ASP A 2 16.09 15.03 4.91
C ASP A 2 17.09 14.23 4.07
N ASP A 3 17.94 13.46 4.74
CA ASP A 3 19.03 12.72 4.09
C ASP A 3 18.50 11.48 3.35
N GLU A 4 17.18 11.28 3.34
CA GLU A 4 16.47 10.16 2.71
C GLU A 4 15.70 10.59 1.45
N VAL A 5 15.67 11.90 1.12
CA VAL A 5 15.01 12.42 -0.10
C VAL A 5 16.01 13.09 -1.05
N TYR A 6 16.38 12.41 -2.13
CA TYR A 6 17.31 12.90 -3.15
C TYR A 6 17.23 12.09 -4.46
N PRO A 7 17.62 12.65 -5.62
CA PRO A 7 17.58 11.91 -6.89
C PRO A 7 18.32 10.57 -6.84
N ASN A 8 17.64 9.48 -7.20
CA ASN A 8 18.12 8.08 -7.11
C ASN A 8 18.36 7.58 -5.68
N ALA A 9 17.65 8.10 -4.68
CA ALA A 9 17.52 7.42 -3.39
C ALA A 9 16.89 6.02 -3.58
N ASP A 10 17.08 5.15 -2.59
CA ASP A 10 16.27 3.95 -2.49
C ASP A 10 14.89 4.38 -1.97
N GLU A 11 13.81 3.86 -2.56
CA GLU A 11 12.46 4.10 -2.03
C GLU A 11 12.28 3.37 -0.69
N LEU A 12 11.55 4.03 0.21
CA LEU A 12 11.07 3.46 1.44
C LEU A 12 9.55 3.37 1.36
N CYS A 13 8.99 2.40 2.06
CA CYS A 13 7.55 2.33 2.30
C CYS A 13 7.16 3.40 3.33
N ASP A 14 7.11 4.66 2.92
CA ASP A 14 6.85 5.79 3.81
C ASP A 14 5.87 6.83 3.23
N GLY A 15 5.27 6.52 2.08
CA GLY A 15 4.30 7.36 1.38
C GLY A 15 4.94 8.60 0.78
N LYS A 16 6.25 8.57 0.49
CA LYS A 16 6.98 9.68 -0.14
C LYS A 16 7.81 9.18 -1.30
N ASP A 17 7.86 10.00 -2.35
CA ASP A 17 8.84 9.89 -3.43
C ASP A 17 10.24 10.25 -2.89
N ASN A 18 10.99 9.26 -2.41
CA ASN A 18 12.33 9.47 -1.86
C ASN A 18 13.32 9.85 -2.95
N ASN A 19 13.16 9.29 -4.15
CA ASN A 19 14.12 9.43 -5.23
C ASN A 19 13.80 10.51 -6.27
N CYS A 20 12.75 11.30 -6.03
CA CYS A 20 12.26 12.41 -6.84
C CYS A 20 11.94 12.02 -8.29
N ASN A 21 11.41 10.82 -8.53
CA ASN A 21 11.12 10.30 -9.86
C ASN A 21 9.64 10.40 -10.29
N ILE A 22 8.78 11.05 -9.51
CA ILE A 22 7.33 11.21 -9.68
C ILE A 22 6.46 9.96 -9.43
N THR A 23 7.04 8.88 -8.91
CA THR A 23 6.31 7.74 -8.35
C THR A 23 6.56 7.67 -6.84
N ILE A 24 5.58 7.17 -6.10
CA ILE A 24 5.68 7.01 -4.64
C ILE A 24 5.90 5.52 -4.37
N ASP A 25 6.83 5.23 -3.47
CA ASP A 25 7.11 3.88 -2.96
C ASP A 25 7.24 2.83 -4.09
N GLU A 26 7.92 3.14 -5.20
CA GLU A 26 7.97 2.18 -6.30
C GLU A 26 8.81 0.94 -5.97
N GLY A 27 8.34 -0.21 -6.47
CA GLY A 27 8.97 -1.51 -6.17
C GLY A 27 8.45 -2.15 -4.89
N PHE A 28 7.56 -1.48 -4.16
CA PHE A 28 6.70 -2.11 -3.16
C PHE A 28 5.40 -2.62 -3.80
N PRO A 29 4.73 -3.59 -3.16
CA PRO A 29 3.39 -4.03 -3.59
C PRO A 29 2.37 -2.89 -3.53
N ASP A 30 1.43 -2.93 -4.47
CA ASP A 30 0.24 -2.08 -4.58
C ASP A 30 -0.85 -3.05 -5.09
N SER A 31 -1.64 -3.58 -4.16
CA SER A 31 -2.53 -4.72 -4.37
C SER A 31 -3.87 -4.32 -5.01
N ASP A 32 -4.29 -3.05 -4.89
CA ASP A 32 -5.50 -2.49 -5.50
C ASP A 32 -5.25 -1.49 -6.66
N ASP A 33 -3.98 -1.16 -6.94
CA ASP A 33 -3.51 -0.21 -7.96
C ASP A 33 -4.02 1.24 -7.74
N ASP A 34 -4.12 1.72 -6.49
CA ASP A 34 -4.62 3.08 -6.15
C ASP A 34 -3.55 4.19 -6.03
N GLU A 35 -2.29 3.86 -6.28
CA GLU A 35 -1.10 4.70 -6.09
C GLU A 35 -0.59 4.82 -4.63
N LEU A 36 -1.10 4.01 -3.71
CA LEU A 36 -0.55 3.78 -2.38
C LEU A 36 0.04 2.36 -2.30
N ALA A 37 1.23 2.23 -1.73
CA ALA A 37 1.81 0.91 -1.51
C ALA A 37 1.18 0.24 -0.28
N ASP A 38 1.07 -1.10 -0.29
CA ASP A 38 0.45 -1.97 0.74
C ASP A 38 0.98 -1.75 2.19
N CYS A 39 2.05 -1.01 2.34
CA CYS A 39 2.71 -0.75 3.62
C CYS A 39 2.30 0.58 4.26
N VAL A 40 1.67 1.45 3.49
CA VAL A 40 1.21 2.79 3.87
C VAL A 40 -0.27 3.00 3.52
N ASP A 41 -0.86 2.05 2.79
CA ASP A 41 -2.29 1.83 2.76
C ASP A 41 -2.72 1.09 4.03
N ASP A 42 -3.94 1.40 4.50
CA ASP A 42 -4.60 0.66 5.58
C ASP A 42 -5.68 -0.29 5.02
N ASN A 43 -5.84 -0.34 3.68
CA ASN A 43 -6.77 -1.18 2.95
C ASN A 43 -6.17 -1.61 1.60
N ASP A 44 -5.39 -2.69 1.62
CA ASP A 44 -4.60 -3.18 0.50
C ASP A 44 -5.42 -3.68 -0.71
N ASP A 45 -6.73 -3.93 -0.58
CA ASP A 45 -7.56 -4.45 -1.68
C ASP A 45 -8.88 -3.69 -1.94
N ASN A 46 -9.14 -2.64 -1.17
CA ASN A 46 -10.25 -1.70 -1.29
C ASN A 46 -11.64 -2.33 -1.13
N ASP A 47 -11.77 -3.33 -0.28
CA ASP A 47 -12.96 -4.17 -0.18
C ASP A 47 -13.90 -3.85 0.99
N VAL A 48 -13.77 -2.63 1.51
CA VAL A 48 -14.46 -1.98 2.66
C VAL A 48 -13.88 -2.25 4.03
N ASP A 49 -13.19 -3.37 4.23
CA ASP A 49 -12.54 -3.69 5.49
C ASP A 49 -11.10 -3.17 5.50
N LEU A 50 -10.53 -2.88 6.67
CA LEU A 50 -9.14 -2.45 6.81
C LEU A 50 -8.25 -3.66 7.06
N ASP A 51 -6.95 -3.60 6.78
CA ASP A 51 -6.07 -4.78 6.86
C ASP A 51 -6.05 -5.46 8.25
N ASP A 52 -6.22 -4.66 9.31
CA ASP A 52 -6.28 -5.15 10.69
C ASP A 52 -7.60 -5.88 11.02
N ASP A 53 -8.67 -5.56 10.30
CA ASP A 53 -10.00 -6.14 10.45
C ASP A 53 -10.30 -7.20 9.36
N ASP A 54 -9.56 -7.20 8.25
CA ASP A 54 -9.68 -8.14 7.15
C ASP A 54 -8.80 -9.39 7.34
N CYS A 55 -9.39 -10.56 7.11
CA CYS A 55 -8.72 -11.85 7.18
C CYS A 55 -7.90 -12.17 5.92
N ALA A 56 -8.17 -11.48 4.81
CA ALA A 56 -7.46 -11.66 3.56
C ALA A 56 -7.14 -10.30 2.92
N PRO A 57 -6.28 -9.48 3.55
CA PRO A 57 -6.06 -8.06 3.22
C PRO A 57 -5.71 -7.77 1.75
N THR A 58 -5.32 -8.77 0.96
CA THR A 58 -4.95 -8.60 -0.45
C THR A 58 -5.90 -9.35 -1.40
N ASP A 59 -7.08 -9.78 -0.95
CA ASP A 59 -8.07 -10.52 -1.74
C ASP A 59 -9.47 -9.92 -1.59
N PRO A 60 -9.89 -9.03 -2.52
CA PRO A 60 -11.08 -8.19 -2.36
C PRO A 60 -12.41 -8.95 -2.45
N LEU A 61 -12.34 -10.29 -2.54
CA LEU A 61 -13.48 -11.19 -2.56
C LEU A 61 -13.78 -11.78 -1.16
N ILE A 62 -12.94 -11.54 -0.15
CA ILE A 62 -13.04 -12.13 1.18
C ILE A 62 -13.18 -11.04 2.27
N ASN A 63 -14.23 -10.23 2.17
CA ASN A 63 -14.64 -9.22 3.16
C ASN A 63 -15.98 -9.53 3.83
N SER A 64 -16.33 -8.67 4.79
CA SER A 64 -17.61 -8.59 5.49
C SER A 64 -18.84 -8.33 4.58
N GLU A 65 -18.66 -7.75 3.39
CA GLU A 65 -19.73 -7.63 2.38
C GLU A 65 -19.83 -8.85 1.44
N ALA A 66 -18.84 -9.76 1.50
CA ALA A 66 -18.74 -11.00 0.74
C ALA A 66 -18.68 -12.23 1.67
N GLU A 67 -18.13 -13.36 1.21
CA GLU A 67 -18.01 -14.58 2.02
C GLU A 67 -16.85 -14.43 3.02
N GLU A 68 -17.06 -13.63 4.05
CA GLU A 68 -16.13 -13.44 5.18
C GLU A 68 -15.98 -14.77 5.94
N LEU A 69 -14.83 -15.45 5.78
CA LEU A 69 -14.58 -16.72 6.44
C LEU A 69 -13.20 -16.76 7.09
N CYS A 70 -13.14 -16.09 8.23
CA CYS A 70 -12.18 -16.26 9.31
C CYS A 70 -12.57 -17.46 10.22
#